data_AF-Q6EIQ2-F1
#
_entry.id   AF-Q6EIQ2-F1
#
_cell.length_a   1.000
_cell.length_b   1.000
_cell.length_c   1.000
_cell.angle_alpha   90.00
_cell.angle_beta   90.00
_cell.angle_gamma   90.00
#
_symmetry.space_group_name_H-M   'P 1'
#
loop_
_entity.id
_entity.type
_entity.pdbx_description
1 polymer ?
#
loop_
_entity_poly.entity_id
_entity_poly.type
_entity_poly.pdbx_seq_one_letter_code
_entity_poly.pdbx_strand_id
1 'polypeptide(L)'
;AMSRPLIRFGSDYEDRYYRENMHRYPNQVYYRPVDQYSNQNNFVHDCVNITVKEHTVTTTTKGENFTETDIKMMKRVVEQMCITQYQRESQAYYQRGASV
;
A
#
# COMPACT_ATOMS: atom_id res chain seq x y z
N ALA A 1 3.49 -7.00 -8.70
CA ALA A 1 2.13 -7.04 -8.11
C ALA A 1 2.06 -8.04 -6.97
N MET A 2 1.27 -7.74 -5.94
CA MET A 2 1.02 -8.60 -4.77
C MET A 2 -0.49 -8.81 -4.58
N SER A 3 -0.87 -9.90 -3.91
CA SER A 3 -2.25 -10.13 -3.50
C SER A 3 -2.71 -9.01 -2.57
N ARG A 4 -3.94 -8.54 -2.76
CA ARG A 4 -4.52 -7.52 -1.87
C ARG A 4 -4.70 -8.12 -0.47
N PRO A 5 -4.27 -7.44 0.60
CA PRO A 5 -4.34 -7.96 1.96
C PRO A 5 -5.80 -8.19 2.40
N LEU A 6 -6.07 -9.28 3.10
CA LEU A 6 -7.36 -9.51 3.75
C LEU A 6 -7.39 -8.72 5.06
N ILE A 7 -7.84 -7.48 4.99
CA ILE A 7 -7.97 -6.59 6.15
C ILE A 7 -9.30 -6.87 6.85
N ARG A 8 -9.24 -7.05 8.18
CA ARG A 8 -10.40 -6.95 9.05
C ARG A 8 -10.47 -5.53 9.59
N PHE A 9 -11.44 -4.79 9.12
CA PHE A 9 -11.83 -3.48 9.60
C PHE A 9 -12.67 -3.61 10.88
N GLY A 10 -12.85 -2.50 11.58
CA GLY A 10 -13.51 -2.49 12.90
C GLY A 10 -15.03 -2.68 12.84
N SER A 11 -15.62 -2.76 11.65
CA SER A 11 -17.06 -2.94 11.46
C SER A 11 -17.38 -3.86 10.29
N ASP A 12 -18.49 -4.61 10.41
CA ASP A 12 -19.00 -5.50 9.36
C ASP A 12 -19.30 -4.75 8.05
N TYR A 13 -19.72 -3.48 8.15
CA TYR A 13 -19.95 -2.62 6.99
C TYR A 13 -18.64 -2.35 6.23
N GLU A 14 -17.58 -1.96 6.93
CA GLU A 14 -16.28 -1.69 6.30
C GLU A 14 -15.67 -2.97 5.70
N ASP A 15 -15.80 -4.10 6.39
CA ASP A 15 -15.36 -5.41 5.89
C ASP A 15 -16.08 -5.79 4.59
N ARG A 16 -17.40 -5.64 4.56
CA ARG A 16 -18.21 -5.89 3.37
C ARG A 16 -17.84 -4.93 2.24
N TYR A 17 -17.77 -3.63 2.54
CA TYR A 17 -17.42 -2.61 1.57
C TYR A 17 -16.06 -2.87 0.95
N TYR A 18 -15.06 -3.23 1.76
CA TYR A 18 -13.73 -3.57 1.29
C TYR A 18 -13.77 -4.76 0.33
N ARG A 19 -14.47 -5.84 0.68
CA ARG A 19 -14.57 -7.05 -0.17
C ARG A 19 -15.24 -6.76 -1.51
N GLU A 20 -16.30 -5.97 -1.51
CA GLU A 20 -17.02 -5.59 -2.74
C GLU A 20 -16.17 -4.68 -3.64
N ASN A 21 -15.37 -3.78 -3.06
CA ASN A 21 -14.63 -2.75 -3.79
C ASN A 21 -13.13 -3.02 -3.92
N MET A 22 -12.62 -4.17 -3.46
CA MET A 22 -11.17 -4.41 -3.39
C MET A 22 -10.46 -4.25 -4.74
N HIS A 23 -11.14 -4.55 -5.84
CA HIS A 23 -10.61 -4.45 -7.19
C HIS A 23 -10.22 -3.02 -7.59
N ARG A 24 -10.83 -2.01 -6.96
CA ARG A 24 -10.57 -0.58 -7.21
C ARG A 24 -9.28 -0.07 -6.55
N TYR A 25 -8.72 -0.83 -5.59
CA TYR A 25 -7.51 -0.43 -4.88
C TYR A 25 -6.23 -0.97 -5.55
N PRO A 26 -5.08 -0.32 -5.34
CA PRO A 26 -3.80 -0.78 -5.88
C PRO A 26 -3.49 -2.24 -5.50
N ASN A 27 -2.78 -2.94 -6.39
CA ASN A 27 -2.14 -4.24 -6.11
C ASN A 27 -0.60 -4.14 -6.14
N GLN A 28 -0.08 -2.92 -6.25
CA GLN A 28 1.34 -2.55 -6.21
C GLN A 28 1.50 -1.26 -5.42
N VAL A 29 2.69 -1.04 -4.89
CA VAL A 29 3.04 0.18 -4.17
C VAL A 29 4.24 0.85 -4.83
N TYR A 30 4.24 2.17 -4.83
CA TYR A 30 5.39 2.99 -5.16
C TYR A 30 6.20 3.21 -3.88
N TYR A 31 7.51 2.97 -3.95
CA TYR A 31 8.42 3.13 -2.82
C TYR A 31 9.81 3.55 -3.32
N ARG A 32 10.58 4.19 -2.43
CA ARG A 32 12.01 4.44 -2.66
C ARG A 32 12.84 3.33 -2.01
N PRO A 33 14.09 3.10 -2.45
CA PRO A 33 14.97 2.09 -1.87
C PRO A 33 15.04 2.13 -0.33
N VAL A 34 15.01 0.96 0.31
CA VAL A 34 14.92 0.82 1.77
C VAL A 34 16.11 1.40 2.53
N ASP A 35 17.28 1.45 1.89
CA ASP A 35 18.53 2.04 2.40
C ASP A 35 18.45 3.57 2.55
N GLN A 36 17.48 4.22 1.91
CA GLN A 36 17.20 5.65 2.10
C GLN A 36 16.41 5.96 3.38
N TYR A 37 15.95 4.92 4.09
CA TYR A 37 15.11 5.07 5.28
C TYR A 37 15.80 4.50 6.52
N SER A 38 15.77 5.26 7.61
CA SER A 38 16.31 4.82 8.90
C SER A 38 15.40 3.84 9.66
N ASN A 39 14.12 3.78 9.29
CA ASN A 39 13.13 2.92 9.95
C ASN A 39 11.94 2.61 9.03
N GLN A 40 11.21 1.54 9.39
CA GLN A 40 10.01 1.09 8.67
C GLN A 40 8.90 2.16 8.60
N ASN A 41 8.70 2.95 9.65
CA ASN A 41 7.59 3.90 9.70
C ASN A 41 7.73 5.00 8.64
N ASN A 42 8.93 5.54 8.47
CA ASN A 42 9.22 6.54 7.45
C ASN A 42 9.02 5.98 6.04
N PHE A 43 9.49 4.74 5.81
CA PHE A 43 9.25 4.04 4.54
C PHE A 43 7.75 3.87 4.26
N VAL A 44 6.99 3.35 5.23
CA VAL A 44 5.57 3.06 5.06
C VAL A 44 4.77 4.33 4.83
N HIS A 45 5.07 5.41 5.56
CA HIS A 45 4.40 6.70 5.39
C HIS A 45 4.57 7.26 3.98
N ASP A 46 5.81 7.32 3.47
CA ASP A 46 6.08 7.81 2.11
C ASP A 46 5.48 6.91 1.04
N CYS A 47 5.61 5.59 1.23
CA CYS A 47 5.05 4.58 0.35
C CYS A 47 3.52 4.73 0.22
N VAL A 48 2.83 4.94 1.34
CA VAL A 48 1.38 5.20 1.35
C VAL A 48 1.05 6.51 0.63
N ASN A 49 1.76 7.59 0.94
CA ASN A 49 1.48 8.91 0.38
C ASN A 49 1.65 8.93 -1.14
N ILE A 50 2.76 8.42 -1.67
CA ILE A 50 3.01 8.39 -3.11
C ILE A 50 2.02 7.43 -3.78
N THR A 51 1.82 6.23 -3.24
CA THR A 51 0.93 5.25 -3.88
C THR A 51 -0.51 5.72 -3.96
N VAL A 52 -1.05 6.28 -2.86
CA VAL A 52 -2.42 6.82 -2.86
C VAL A 52 -2.52 8.01 -3.81
N LYS A 53 -1.53 8.90 -3.84
CA LYS A 53 -1.52 10.05 -4.76
C LYS A 53 -1.50 9.60 -6.22
N GLU A 54 -0.58 8.72 -6.60
CA GLU A 54 -0.46 8.25 -7.99
C GLU A 54 -1.71 7.48 -8.43
N HIS A 55 -2.26 6.62 -7.56
CA HIS A 55 -3.47 5.88 -7.87
C HIS A 55 -4.70 6.79 -8.01
N THR A 56 -4.83 7.78 -7.12
CA THR A 56 -5.93 8.75 -7.19
C THR A 56 -5.85 9.59 -8.47
N VAL A 57 -4.69 10.17 -8.78
CA VAL A 57 -4.47 10.95 -10.01
C VAL A 57 -4.71 10.11 -11.28
N THR A 58 -4.18 8.89 -11.33
CA THR A 58 -4.33 8.00 -12.49
C THR A 58 -5.78 7.56 -12.71
N THR A 59 -6.57 7.45 -11.65
CA THR A 59 -7.96 7.03 -11.73
C THR A 59 -8.88 8.21 -12.04
N THR A 60 -8.66 9.37 -11.45
CA THR A 60 -9.45 10.59 -11.72
C THR A 60 -9.25 11.11 -13.14
N THR A 61 -8.06 10.94 -13.72
CA THR A 61 -7.81 11.24 -15.13
C THR A 61 -8.59 10.34 -16.10
N LYS A 62 -9.13 9.21 -15.63
CA LYS A 62 -10.03 8.33 -16.40
C LYS A 62 -11.52 8.62 -16.16
N GLY A 63 -11.83 9.67 -15.38
CA GLY A 63 -13.21 10.06 -15.05
C GLY A 63 -13.82 9.27 -13.88
N GLU A 64 -13.05 8.43 -13.19
CA GLU A 64 -13.48 7.74 -11.98
C GLU A 64 -13.22 8.58 -10.72
N ASN A 65 -14.03 8.42 -9.67
CA ASN A 65 -13.85 9.13 -8.41
C ASN A 65 -13.78 8.18 -7.22
N PHE A 66 -13.11 8.64 -6.16
CA PHE A 66 -13.02 7.95 -4.88
C PHE A 66 -13.84 8.69 -3.83
N THR A 67 -14.67 7.94 -3.11
CA THR A 67 -15.35 8.43 -1.91
C THR A 67 -14.37 8.53 -0.74
N GLU A 68 -14.75 9.20 0.34
CA GLU A 68 -13.95 9.23 1.57
C GLU A 68 -13.71 7.81 2.12
N THR A 69 -14.72 6.94 2.03
CA THR A 69 -14.60 5.52 2.39
C THR A 69 -13.58 4.81 1.51
N ASP A 70 -13.61 5.02 0.18
CA ASP A 70 -12.61 4.43 -0.73
C ASP A 70 -11.19 4.86 -0.33
N ILE A 71 -10.97 6.14 -0.02
CA ILE A 71 -9.64 6.64 0.39
C ILE A 71 -9.22 6.04 1.73
N LYS A 72 -10.14 5.93 2.69
CA LYS A 72 -9.86 5.29 3.99
C LYS A 72 -9.44 3.83 3.82
N MET A 73 -10.19 3.07 3.03
CA MET A 73 -9.87 1.66 2.75
C MET A 73 -8.54 1.54 1.99
N MET A 74 -8.36 2.35 0.94
CA MET A 74 -7.14 2.37 0.14
C MET A 74 -5.91 2.65 0.98
N LYS A 75 -5.96 3.62 1.89
CA LYS A 75 -4.84 3.91 2.81
C LYS A 75 -4.46 2.70 3.65
N ARG A 76 -5.44 1.98 4.22
CA ARG A 76 -5.17 0.77 5.02
C ARG A 76 -4.61 -0.38 4.19
N VAL A 77 -5.15 -0.59 3.00
CA VAL A 77 -4.67 -1.60 2.04
C VAL A 77 -3.22 -1.35 1.66
N VAL A 78 -2.94 -0.11 1.24
CA VAL A 78 -1.61 0.31 0.82
C VAL A 78 -0.63 0.27 2.00
N GLU A 79 -1.05 0.65 3.21
CA GLU A 79 -0.21 0.55 4.43
C GLU A 79 0.28 -0.89 4.67
N GLN A 80 -0.62 -1.87 4.62
CA GLN A 80 -0.26 -3.28 4.79
C GLN A 80 0.66 -3.79 3.66
N MET A 81 0.40 -3.34 2.43
CA MET A 81 1.25 -3.67 1.29
C MET A 81 2.65 -3.04 1.42
N CYS A 82 2.74 -1.79 1.90
CA CYS A 82 4.00 -1.10 2.16
C CYS A 82 4.81 -1.79 3.27
N ILE A 83 4.16 -2.25 4.35
CA ILE A 83 4.84 -3.05 5.40
C ILE A 83 5.43 -4.33 4.80
N THR A 84 4.62 -5.05 4.01
CA THR A 84 5.07 -6.27 3.33
C THR A 84 6.22 -6.00 2.37
N GLN A 85 6.16 -4.88 1.65
CA GLN A 85 7.21 -4.47 0.71
C GLN A 85 8.51 -4.13 1.45
N TYR A 86 8.45 -3.38 2.55
CA TYR A 86 9.62 -3.06 3.37
C TYR A 86 10.32 -4.33 3.87
N GLN A 87 9.56 -5.28 4.42
CA GLN A 87 10.11 -6.53 4.93
C GLN A 87 10.83 -7.34 3.84
N ARG A 88 10.23 -7.44 2.65
CA ARG A 88 10.81 -8.16 1.50
C ARG A 88 12.09 -7.50 1.01
N GLU A 89 12.06 -6.19 0.78
CA GLU A 89 13.22 -5.46 0.25
C GLU A 89 14.35 -5.36 1.29
N SER A 90 14.01 -5.20 2.57
CA SER A 90 14.99 -5.23 3.66
C SER A 90 15.65 -6.61 3.77
N GLN A 91 14.88 -7.70 3.72
CA GLN A 91 15.43 -9.05 3.71
C GLN A 91 16.35 -9.28 2.51
N ALA A 92 15.94 -8.86 1.32
CA ALA A 92 16.76 -8.97 0.11
C ALA A 92 18.06 -8.14 0.21
N TYR A 93 17.98 -6.94 0.79
CA TYR A 93 19.15 -6.09 1.04
C TYR A 93 20.14 -6.75 2.00
N TYR A 94 19.67 -7.30 3.12
CA TYR A 94 20.52 -8.02 4.08
C TYR A 94 21.13 -9.28 3.46
N GLN A 95 20.40 -10.04 2.65
CA GLN A 95 20.92 -11.22 1.97
C GLN A 95 22.07 -10.87 1.01
N ARG A 96 21.94 -9.77 0.26
CA ARG A 96 23.00 -9.28 -0.63
C ARG A 96 24.23 -8.80 0.16
N GLY A 97 24.01 -8.10 1.27
CA GLY A 97 25.10 -7.62 2.13
C GLY A 97 25.76 -8.70 2.99
N ALA A 98 25.10 -9.85 3.23
CA ALA A 98 25.67 -10.99 3.94
C ALA A 98 26.43 -11.96 3.03
N SER A 99 26.36 -11.76 1.71
CA SER A 99 27.03 -12.59 0.70
C SER A 99 28.41 -12.06 0.29
N VAL A 100 28.95 -11.07 1.02
CA VAL A 100 30.27 -10.45 0.80
C VAL A 100 31.23 -10.72 1.94
#